data_AF-A0AAU9NKP0-F1
#
_entry.id   AF-A0AAU9NKP0-F1
#
_cell.length_a   1.000
_cell.length_b   1.000
_cell.length_c   1.000
_cell.angle_alpha   90.00
_cell.angle_beta   90.00
_cell.angle_gamma   90.00
#
_symmetry.space_group_name_H-M   'P 1'
#
loop_
_entity.id
_entity.type
_entity.pdbx_description
1 polymer ?
#
loop_
_entity_poly.entity_id
_entity_poly.type
_entity_poly.pdbx_seq_one_letter_code
_entity_poly.pdbx_strand_id
1 'polypeptide(L)'
;MYRAPIYPHKLSSTDYLLIRSSKGKLSLRRIDRIYVVGQQEPHMEVMSPVSKGVQMYNMNRLMVFMYREFRALQKNGLTPAIRANELSTQFANVAEVSLRKRLKLFCDFQVCAFESMLAGMCRLKRLGISMTHPSGLFSAMNQHPDKAIALAAASHIERELQITPWN
;
A
#
# COMPACT_ATOMS: atom_id res chain seq x y z
N MET A 1 -16.99 -13.19 2.93
CA MET A 1 -16.54 -14.02 4.06
C MET A 1 -17.47 -15.21 4.26
N TYR A 2 -18.79 -15.01 4.33
CA TYR A 2 -19.77 -16.09 4.45
C TYR A 2 -21.11 -15.69 3.83
N ARG A 3 -22.03 -16.65 3.69
CA ARG A 3 -23.47 -16.44 3.48
C ARG A 3 -24.22 -16.92 4.72
N ALA A 4 -25.37 -16.32 5.02
CA ALA A 4 -26.22 -16.75 6.12
C ALA A 4 -27.68 -16.33 5.87
N PRO A 5 -28.68 -17.12 6.29
CA PRO A 5 -30.06 -16.68 6.27
C PRO A 5 -30.27 -15.54 7.27
N ILE A 6 -31.11 -14.56 6.90
CA ILE A 6 -31.47 -13.42 7.74
C ILE A 6 -32.98 -13.38 7.96
N TYR A 7 -33.39 -13.11 9.20
CA TYR A 7 -34.79 -13.07 9.58
C TYR A 7 -35.11 -11.71 10.21
N PRO A 8 -36.07 -10.93 9.68
CA PRO A 8 -36.45 -9.64 10.26
C PRO A 8 -37.21 -9.82 11.58
N HIS A 9 -36.92 -8.99 12.57
CA HIS A 9 -37.63 -8.97 13.86
C HIS A 9 -38.19 -7.58 14.17
N LYS A 10 -39.22 -7.56 15.03
CA LYS A 10 -39.80 -6.32 15.54
C LYS A 10 -38.85 -5.69 16.56
N LEU A 11 -38.55 -4.41 16.37
CA LEU A 11 -37.78 -3.61 17.31
C LEU A 11 -38.67 -3.09 18.43
N SER A 12 -38.17 -3.14 19.67
CA SER A 12 -38.84 -2.45 20.76
C SER A 12 -38.86 -0.93 20.52
N SER A 13 -39.91 -0.26 20.98
CA SER A 13 -40.00 1.20 21.01
C SER A 13 -39.07 1.82 22.05
N THR A 14 -38.62 1.02 23.03
CA THR A 14 -37.72 1.44 24.10
C THR A 14 -36.25 1.44 23.70
N ASP A 15 -35.91 0.80 22.57
CA ASP A 15 -34.53 0.54 22.20
C ASP A 15 -33.98 1.62 21.26
N TYR A 16 -32.79 2.12 21.58
CA TYR A 16 -32.11 3.17 20.83
C TYR A 16 -30.63 2.85 20.67
N LEU A 17 -30.04 3.38 19.60
CA LEU A 17 -28.60 3.30 19.37
C LEU A 17 -27.91 4.53 19.99
N LEU A 18 -27.18 4.32 21.07
CA LEU A 18 -26.28 5.33 21.63
C LEU A 18 -24.92 5.27 20.91
N ILE A 19 -24.53 6.37 20.29
CA ILE A 19 -23.25 6.50 19.59
C ILE A 19 -22.35 7.46 20.38
N ARG A 20 -21.18 6.97 20.79
CA ARG A 20 -20.09 7.76 21.36
C ARG A 20 -18.99 7.93 20.33
N SER A 21 -18.74 9.17 19.91
CA SER A 21 -17.60 9.48 19.04
C SER A 21 -16.28 9.40 19.79
N SER A 22 -15.17 9.22 19.06
CA SER A 22 -13.81 9.27 19.62
C SER A 22 -13.48 10.60 20.30
N LYS A 23 -14.16 11.69 19.91
CA LYS A 23 -14.05 13.02 20.53
C LYS A 23 -14.97 13.21 21.75
N GLY A 24 -15.65 12.17 22.20
CA GLY A 24 -16.53 12.21 23.38
C GLY A 24 -17.96 12.70 23.13
N LYS A 25 -18.28 13.24 21.94
CA LYS A 25 -19.66 13.61 21.58
C LYS A 25 -20.58 12.38 21.62
N LEU A 26 -21.72 12.52 22.31
CA LEU A 26 -22.79 11.53 22.36
C LEU A 26 -23.92 11.90 21.40
N SER A 27 -24.53 10.89 20.78
CA SER A 27 -25.73 11.05 19.96
C SER A 27 -26.63 9.83 20.10
N LEU A 28 -27.94 10.04 20.12
CA LEU A 28 -28.94 8.98 20.21
C LEU A 28 -29.65 8.89 18.86
N ARG A 29 -29.82 7.67 18.33
CA ARG A 29 -30.51 7.41 17.07
C ARG A 29 -31.56 6.31 17.25
N ARG A 30 -32.67 6.43 16.52
CA ARG A 30 -33.63 5.34 16.39
C ARG A 30 -33.02 4.21 15.56
N ILE A 31 -33.35 2.98 15.92
CA ILE A 31 -32.99 1.79 15.14
C ILE A 31 -34.13 1.54 14.15
N ASP A 32 -33.82 1.44 12.86
CA ASP A 32 -34.86 1.32 11.83
C ASP A 32 -35.32 -0.12 11.65
N ARG A 33 -34.38 -1.09 11.66
CA ARG A 33 -34.63 -2.52 11.45
C ARG A 33 -33.61 -3.36 12.21
N ILE A 34 -34.03 -4.55 12.66
CA ILE A 34 -33.15 -5.56 13.25
C ILE A 34 -33.40 -6.90 12.58
N TYR A 35 -32.34 -7.67 12.42
CA TYR A 35 -32.36 -9.00 11.83
C TYR A 35 -31.60 -9.96 12.72
N VAL A 36 -32.11 -11.19 12.84
CA VAL A 36 -31.36 -12.31 13.39
C VAL A 36 -30.63 -13.00 12.24
N VAL A 37 -29.33 -13.17 12.41
CA VAL A 37 -28.46 -13.87 11.45
C VAL A 37 -28.35 -15.32 11.89
N GLY A 38 -28.71 -16.26 11.02
CA GLY A 38 -28.61 -17.69 11.28
C GLY A 38 -27.20 -18.24 11.11
N GLN A 39 -27.10 -19.57 10.96
CA GLN A 39 -25.83 -20.25 10.75
C GLN A 39 -25.13 -19.75 9.48
N GLN A 40 -23.82 -19.52 9.60
CA GLN A 40 -22.97 -19.06 8.51
C GLN A 40 -22.51 -20.25 7.65
N GLU A 41 -22.69 -20.14 6.34
CA GLU A 41 -22.03 -20.92 5.30
C GLU A 41 -20.71 -20.21 4.94
N PRO A 42 -19.54 -20.74 5.34
CA PRO A 42 -18.26 -20.09 5.08
C PRO A 42 -17.93 -20.07 3.59
N HIS A 43 -17.56 -18.90 3.06
CA HIS A 43 -17.13 -18.69 1.67
C HIS A 43 -15.64 -18.33 1.58
N MET A 44 -14.94 -18.45 2.69
CA MET A 44 -13.54 -18.11 2.84
C MET A 44 -12.94 -19.07 3.85
N GLU A 45 -11.81 -19.69 3.50
CA GLU A 45 -11.07 -20.52 4.42
C GLU A 45 -10.49 -19.66 5.54
N VAL A 46 -10.67 -20.11 6.78
CA VAL A 46 -10.01 -19.51 7.93
C VAL A 46 -8.63 -20.13 8.04
N MET A 47 -7.59 -19.29 8.08
CA MET A 47 -6.22 -19.79 8.10
C MET A 47 -5.95 -20.61 9.38
N SER A 48 -5.37 -21.80 9.23
CA SER A 48 -4.93 -22.60 10.37
C SER A 48 -3.72 -21.96 11.07
N PRO A 49 -3.65 -22.03 12.41
CA PRO A 49 -2.43 -21.73 13.15
C PRO A 49 -1.24 -22.51 12.57
N VAL A 50 -0.06 -21.87 12.53
CA VAL A 50 1.21 -22.46 12.04
C VAL A 50 1.25 -22.77 10.54
N SER A 51 0.19 -22.52 9.77
CA SER A 51 0.18 -22.74 8.32
C SER A 51 1.13 -21.79 7.56
N LYS A 52 1.60 -22.24 6.39
CA LYS A 52 2.32 -21.38 5.44
C LYS A 52 1.50 -20.14 5.06
N GLY A 53 0.17 -20.25 5.03
CA GLY A 53 -0.74 -19.13 4.77
C GLY A 53 -0.62 -18.02 5.81
N VAL A 54 -0.66 -18.35 7.11
CA VAL A 54 -0.47 -17.37 8.20
C VAL A 54 0.94 -16.78 8.17
N GLN A 55 1.95 -17.60 7.92
CA GLN A 55 3.34 -17.11 7.82
C GLN A 55 3.48 -16.10 6.67
N MET A 56 2.96 -16.42 5.48
CA MET A 56 2.99 -15.53 4.32
C MET A 56 2.19 -14.24 4.58
N TYR A 57 0.99 -14.37 5.16
CA TYR A 57 0.16 -13.21 5.53
C TYR A 57 0.90 -12.26 6.48
N ASN A 58 1.54 -12.80 7.53
CA ASN A 58 2.30 -11.99 8.47
C ASN A 58 3.47 -11.27 7.80
N MET A 59 4.14 -11.93 6.83
CA MET A 59 5.23 -11.30 6.07
C MET A 59 4.71 -10.18 5.16
N ASN A 60 3.63 -10.43 4.42
CA ASN A 60 3.03 -9.41 3.55
C ASN A 60 2.52 -8.22 4.37
N ARG A 61 1.95 -8.47 5.55
CA ARG A 61 1.51 -7.43 6.48
C ARG A 61 2.68 -6.60 7.00
N LEU A 62 3.81 -7.22 7.33
CA LEU A 62 5.05 -6.51 7.71
C LEU A 62 5.55 -5.62 6.57
N MET A 63 5.52 -6.11 5.33
CA MET A 63 5.91 -5.33 4.14
C MET A 63 5.04 -4.11 3.94
N VAL A 64 3.72 -4.28 3.98
CA VAL A 64 2.77 -3.17 3.83
C VAL A 64 2.93 -2.15 4.97
N PHE A 65 3.21 -2.62 6.19
CA PHE A 65 3.50 -1.72 7.31
C PHE A 65 4.74 -0.86 7.06
N MET A 66 5.89 -1.49 6.77
CA MET A 66 7.15 -0.76 6.51
C MET A 66 6.99 0.23 5.36
N TYR A 67 6.32 -0.18 4.29
CA TYR A 67 6.04 0.70 3.15
C TYR A 67 5.27 1.96 3.54
N ARG A 68 4.23 1.80 4.36
CA ARG A 68 3.39 2.93 4.80
C ARG A 68 4.16 3.88 5.70
N GLU A 69 4.97 3.35 6.62
CA GLU A 69 5.83 4.14 7.51
C GLU A 69 6.91 4.91 6.74
N PHE A 70 7.65 4.24 5.84
CA PHE A 70 8.68 4.90 5.02
C PHE A 70 8.09 5.97 4.12
N ARG A 71 6.94 5.70 3.48
CA ARG A 71 6.23 6.69 2.68
C ARG A 71 5.77 7.89 3.52
N ALA A 72 5.34 7.67 4.77
CA ALA A 72 4.97 8.75 5.67
C ALA A 72 6.17 9.61 6.07
N LEU A 73 7.31 8.99 6.40
CA LEU A 73 8.56 9.69 6.72
C LEU A 73 9.06 10.53 5.54
N GLN A 74 9.09 9.95 4.34
CA GLN A 74 9.48 10.67 3.12
C GLN A 74 8.56 11.85 2.81
N LYS A 75 7.25 11.69 2.99
CA LYS A 75 6.29 12.80 2.82
C LYS A 75 6.60 13.97 3.76
N ASN A 76 7.15 13.68 4.93
CA ASN A 76 7.58 14.66 5.92
C ASN A 76 9.04 15.12 5.74
N GLY A 77 9.71 14.72 4.64
CA GLY A 77 11.11 15.07 4.36
C GLY A 77 12.14 14.36 5.23
N LEU A 78 11.74 13.33 5.98
CA LEU A 78 12.62 12.56 6.84
C LEU A 78 13.20 11.36 6.09
N THR A 79 14.39 10.93 6.50
CA THR A 79 15.00 9.70 5.99
C THR A 79 14.19 8.49 6.45
N PRO A 80 13.71 7.62 5.54
CA PRO A 80 12.94 6.44 5.92
C PRO A 80 13.83 5.45 6.70
N ALA A 81 13.52 5.29 7.98
CA ALA A 81 14.18 4.34 8.88
C ALA A 81 13.20 3.91 9.98
N ILE A 82 13.23 2.62 10.34
CA ILE A 82 12.42 2.06 11.42
C ILE A 82 13.32 1.21 12.30
N ARG A 83 13.17 1.32 13.61
CA ARG A 83 13.98 0.53 14.56
C ARG A 83 13.46 -0.91 14.63
N ALA A 84 14.38 -1.87 14.70
CA ALA A 84 14.02 -3.30 14.75
C ALA A 84 13.19 -3.67 16.00
N ASN A 85 13.41 -2.99 17.13
CA ASN A 85 12.62 -3.20 18.35
C ASN A 85 11.15 -2.78 18.17
N GLU A 86 10.90 -1.72 17.42
CA GLU A 86 9.54 -1.24 17.09
C GLU A 86 8.80 -2.21 16.16
N LEU A 87 9.52 -2.85 15.24
CA LEU A 87 8.96 -3.94 14.44
C LEU A 87 8.65 -5.17 15.29
N SER A 88 9.52 -5.48 16.25
CA SER A 88 9.35 -6.66 17.11
C SER A 88 8.15 -6.51 18.05
N THR A 89 7.86 -5.30 18.54
CA THR A 89 6.66 -5.04 19.35
C THR A 89 5.36 -5.13 18.54
N GLN A 90 5.34 -4.58 17.32
CA GLN A 90 4.15 -4.62 16.46
C GLN A 90 3.88 -6.01 15.86
N PHE A 91 4.92 -6.82 15.69
CA PHE A 91 4.85 -8.16 15.07
C PHE A 91 5.33 -9.27 16.02
N ALA A 92 4.92 -9.21 17.29
CA ALA A 92 5.30 -10.19 18.33
C ALA A 92 5.02 -11.66 17.95
N ASN A 93 4.07 -11.91 17.06
CA ASN A 93 3.72 -13.25 16.56
C ASN A 93 4.74 -13.82 15.55
N VAL A 94 5.74 -13.03 15.15
CA VAL A 94 6.81 -13.42 14.25
C VAL A 94 8.10 -13.54 15.07
N ALA A 95 8.74 -14.71 15.01
CA ALA A 95 10.03 -14.90 15.68
C ALA A 95 11.07 -13.89 15.18
N GLU A 96 11.80 -13.27 16.10
CA GLU A 96 12.76 -12.19 15.79
C GLU A 96 13.81 -12.61 14.75
N VAL A 97 14.27 -13.87 14.83
CA VAL A 97 15.24 -14.43 13.86
C VAL A 97 14.66 -14.48 12.45
N SER A 98 13.39 -14.86 12.31
CA SER A 98 12.68 -14.89 11.02
C SER A 98 12.45 -13.48 10.48
N LEU A 99 12.14 -12.54 11.37
CA LEU A 99 11.98 -11.12 11.07
C LEU A 99 13.31 -10.52 10.57
N ARG A 100 14.43 -10.73 11.28
CA ARG A 100 15.76 -10.24 10.88
C ARG A 100 16.23 -10.81 9.54
N LYS A 101 16.08 -12.13 9.31
CA LYS A 101 16.46 -12.77 8.03
C LYS A 101 15.70 -12.15 6.85
N ARG A 102 14.40 -11.90 7.04
CA ARG A 102 13.53 -11.30 6.01
C ARG A 102 13.82 -9.82 5.83
N LEU A 103 13.96 -9.05 6.91
CA LEU A 103 14.38 -7.65 6.84
C LEU A 103 15.67 -7.48 6.06
N LYS A 104 16.67 -8.34 6.29
CA LYS A 104 17.92 -8.31 5.53
C LYS A 104 17.67 -8.45 4.01
N LEU A 105 16.86 -9.44 3.61
CA LEU A 105 16.46 -9.61 2.20
C LEU A 105 15.72 -8.38 1.64
N PHE A 106 14.86 -7.76 2.44
CA PHE A 106 14.05 -6.63 2.01
C PHE A 106 14.82 -5.31 1.96
N CYS A 107 15.65 -5.03 2.97
CA CYS A 107 16.52 -3.87 3.02
C CYS A 107 17.61 -3.94 1.94
N ASP A 108 18.22 -5.12 1.72
CA ASP A 108 19.33 -5.26 0.78
C ASP A 108 18.87 -5.28 -0.70
N PHE A 109 17.68 -5.79 -1.02
CA PHE A 109 17.27 -5.99 -2.42
C PHE A 109 16.05 -5.18 -2.87
N GLN A 110 14.96 -5.16 -2.08
CA GLN A 110 13.70 -4.56 -2.55
C GLN A 110 13.54 -3.10 -2.16
N VAL A 111 14.00 -2.70 -0.98
CA VAL A 111 13.99 -1.30 -0.54
C VAL A 111 15.03 -0.52 -1.35
N CYS A 112 16.26 -1.02 -1.51
CA CYS A 112 17.24 -0.38 -2.39
C CYS A 112 16.74 -0.25 -3.84
N ALA A 113 16.20 -1.31 -4.44
CA ALA A 113 15.65 -1.22 -5.79
C ALA A 113 14.47 -0.25 -5.89
N PHE A 114 13.58 -0.24 -4.89
CA PHE A 114 12.43 0.67 -4.84
C PHE A 114 12.85 2.13 -4.61
N GLU A 115 13.79 2.39 -3.71
CA GLU A 115 14.34 3.73 -3.45
C GLU A 115 15.14 4.25 -4.65
N SER A 116 15.94 3.40 -5.30
CA SER A 116 16.60 3.71 -6.57
C SER A 116 15.57 4.07 -7.64
N MET A 117 14.48 3.30 -7.76
CA MET A 117 13.38 3.62 -8.67
C MET A 117 12.70 4.96 -8.33
N LEU A 118 12.38 5.23 -7.06
CA LEU A 118 11.78 6.50 -6.66
C LEU A 118 12.72 7.69 -6.92
N ALA A 119 14.01 7.54 -6.66
CA ALA A 119 15.02 8.56 -6.95
C ALA A 119 15.08 8.88 -8.46
N GLY A 120 15.07 7.85 -9.31
CA GLY A 120 14.96 8.03 -10.76
C GLY A 120 13.67 8.72 -11.19
N MET A 121 12.52 8.34 -10.61
CA MET A 121 11.23 8.97 -10.92
C MET A 121 11.19 10.45 -10.50
N CYS A 122 11.75 10.78 -9.34
CA CYS A 122 11.88 12.15 -8.87
C CYS A 122 12.77 13.00 -9.78
N ARG A 123 13.87 12.43 -10.29
CA ARG A 123 14.75 13.10 -11.27
C ARG A 123 13.99 13.42 -12.57
N LEU A 124 13.30 12.43 -13.15
CA LEU A 124 12.52 12.63 -14.37
C LEU A 124 11.47 13.74 -14.20
N LYS A 125 10.74 13.75 -13.08
CA LYS A 125 9.76 14.81 -12.76
C LYS A 125 10.41 16.18 -12.64
N ARG A 126 11.59 16.31 -12.02
CA ARG A 126 12.32 17.59 -11.93
C ARG A 126 12.75 18.12 -13.31
N LEU A 127 13.02 17.22 -14.25
CA LEU A 127 13.36 17.54 -15.64
C LEU A 127 12.11 17.74 -16.52
N GLY A 128 10.90 17.65 -15.97
CA GLY A 128 9.65 17.79 -16.73
C GLY A 128 9.31 16.57 -17.61
N ILE A 129 9.98 15.43 -17.40
CA ILE A 129 9.77 14.20 -18.17
C ILE A 129 8.69 13.36 -17.48
N SER A 130 7.58 13.12 -18.18
CA SER A 130 6.43 12.33 -17.66
C SER A 130 6.49 10.84 -18.03
N MET A 131 7.34 10.46 -18.98
CA MET A 131 7.45 9.10 -19.50
C MET A 131 8.43 8.27 -18.66
N THR A 132 8.20 6.95 -18.59
CA THR A 132 9.04 6.02 -17.83
C THR A 132 9.79 5.01 -18.70
N HIS A 133 9.40 4.90 -19.97
CA HIS A 133 10.02 4.04 -20.98
C HIS A 133 10.11 4.80 -22.32
N PRO A 134 11.10 4.49 -23.17
CA PRO A 134 11.28 5.15 -24.47
C PRO A 134 10.21 4.78 -25.51
N SER A 135 9.37 3.79 -25.22
CA SER A 135 8.25 3.38 -26.07
C SER A 135 7.27 4.53 -26.30
N GLY A 136 7.26 5.08 -27.53
CA GLY A 136 6.38 6.18 -27.93
C GLY A 136 7.07 7.53 -28.19
N LEU A 137 8.37 7.66 -27.85
CA LEU A 137 9.15 8.89 -28.08
C LEU A 137 9.14 9.29 -29.58
N PHE A 138 9.40 8.31 -30.46
CA PHE A 138 9.43 8.50 -31.91
C PHE A 138 8.08 8.95 -32.49
N SER A 139 6.97 8.47 -31.94
CA SER A 139 5.62 8.84 -32.39
C SER A 139 5.25 10.26 -31.98
N ALA A 140 5.70 10.74 -30.81
CA ALA A 140 5.50 12.11 -30.35
C ALA A 140 6.32 13.14 -31.15
N MET A 141 7.52 12.75 -31.63
CA MET A 141 8.41 13.61 -32.41
C MET A 141 7.85 14.01 -33.78
N ASN A 142 7.13 13.11 -34.45
CA ASN A 142 6.59 13.33 -35.80
C ASN A 142 5.43 14.34 -35.85
N GLN A 143 4.96 14.83 -34.70
CA GLN A 143 3.86 15.79 -34.60
C GLN A 143 4.34 17.25 -34.45
N HIS A 144 5.65 17.49 -34.30
CA HIS A 144 6.18 18.84 -34.08
C HIS A 144 6.62 19.55 -35.39
N PRO A 145 6.28 20.85 -35.57
CA PRO A 145 6.61 21.59 -36.80
C PRO A 145 8.10 21.95 -36.94
N ASP A 146 8.84 22.07 -35.83
CA ASP A 146 10.29 22.30 -35.84
C ASP A 146 11.06 21.02 -35.51
N LYS A 147 11.59 20.39 -36.55
CA LYS A 147 12.28 19.09 -36.45
C LYS A 147 13.59 19.16 -35.67
N ALA A 148 14.31 20.28 -35.69
CA ALA A 148 15.62 20.37 -35.07
C ALA A 148 15.49 20.47 -33.53
N ILE A 149 14.57 21.31 -33.05
CA ILE A 149 14.29 21.46 -31.62
C ILE A 149 13.64 20.17 -31.07
N ALA A 150 12.72 19.56 -31.81
CA ALA A 150 12.09 18.30 -31.42
C ALA A 150 13.11 17.16 -31.32
N LEU A 151 14.08 17.08 -32.24
CA LEU A 151 15.14 16.07 -32.22
C LEU A 151 16.08 16.25 -31.03
N ALA A 152 16.46 17.49 -30.72
CA ALA A 152 17.32 17.79 -29.56
C ALA A 152 16.63 17.46 -28.23
N ALA A 153 15.35 17.84 -28.08
CA ALA A 153 14.56 17.52 -26.90
C ALA A 153 14.35 16.00 -26.73
N ALA A 154 14.08 15.28 -27.83
CA ALA A 154 13.93 13.83 -27.80
C ALA A 154 15.22 13.11 -27.42
N SER A 155 16.37 13.52 -27.99
CA SER A 155 17.67 12.95 -27.63
C SER A 155 18.00 13.18 -26.14
N HIS A 156 17.62 14.34 -25.59
CA HIS A 156 17.77 14.59 -24.15
C HIS A 156 16.88 13.66 -23.31
N ILE A 157 15.60 13.51 -23.68
CA ILE A 157 14.67 12.63 -22.97
C ILE A 157 15.12 11.16 -23.04
N GLU A 158 15.53 10.68 -24.22
CA GLU A 158 16.02 9.32 -24.40
C GLU A 158 17.24 9.02 -23.53
N ARG A 159 18.20 9.95 -23.49
CA ARG A 159 19.38 9.84 -22.64
C ARG A 159 19.01 9.77 -21.16
N GLU A 160 18.11 10.64 -20.69
CA GLU A 160 17.67 10.64 -19.29
C GLU A 160 16.87 9.38 -18.92
N LEU A 161 16.14 8.79 -19.88
CA LEU A 161 15.48 7.50 -19.70
C LEU A 161 16.50 6.36 -19.63
N GLN A 162 17.51 6.31 -20.50
CA GLN A 162 18.51 5.22 -20.50
C GLN A 162 19.34 5.11 -19.22
N ILE A 163 19.48 6.20 -18.45
CA ILE A 163 20.24 6.22 -17.19
C ILE A 163 19.36 5.97 -15.96
N THR A 164 18.07 5.66 -16.11
CA THR A 164 17.24 5.29 -14.97
C THR A 164 17.62 3.91 -14.43
N PRO A 165 17.50 3.68 -13.11
CA PRO A 165 17.94 2.42 -12.49
C PRO A 165 17.09 1.18 -12.82
N TRP A 166 16.12 1.28 -13.74
CA TRP A 166 15.23 0.19 -14.16
C TRP A 166 15.29 -0.14 -15.66
N ASN A 167 16.22 0.48 -16.39
CA ASN A 167 16.57 0.12 -17.76
C ASN A 167 17.91 -0.62 -17.75
#